data_AF-A0A7S7ST02-F1
#
_entry.id   AF-A0A7S7ST02-F1
#
_cell.length_a   1.000
_cell.length_b   1.000
_cell.length_c   1.000
_cell.angle_alpha   90.00
_cell.angle_beta   90.00
_cell.angle_gamma   90.00
#
_symmetry.space_group_name_H-M   'P 1'
#
loop_
_entity.id
_entity.type
_entity.pdbx_description
1 polymer ?
#
loop_
_entity_poly.entity_id
_entity_poly.type
_entity_poly.pdbx_seq_one_letter_code
_entity_poly.pdbx_strand_id
1 'polypeptide(L)'
;MKTNREKYDHYCSLIAARDAEAIEALLPDGVPAQIFIIEQYEAKPIAVTGVRRCRPRLYVKSEPSRITRGDVEAAKAAAEGWVAPTLDEIFVDYNYKQTYGTVSGAYPYPKIGAEITLAWSAESLAPEIERRRALYAPRDGHKPCAYCRTQTPEAKLVSGTIHYRDRGGLARKTCLYCSPTCHGYDQCGHEG
;
A
#
# COMPACT_ATOMS: atom_id res chain seq x y z
N MET A 1 -34.97 17.87 -17.38
CA MET A 1 -33.64 18.33 -17.83
C MET A 1 -32.62 17.77 -16.86
N LYS A 2 -31.61 16.99 -17.30
CA LYS A 2 -30.63 16.43 -16.36
C LYS A 2 -29.75 17.55 -15.76
N THR A 3 -29.60 17.56 -14.44
CA THR A 3 -28.69 18.44 -13.70
C THR A 3 -27.23 18.09 -14.01
N ASN A 4 -26.29 18.98 -13.68
CA ASN A 4 -24.87 18.67 -13.85
C ASN A 4 -24.42 17.47 -13.01
N ARG A 5 -24.96 17.32 -11.80
CA ARG A 5 -24.74 16.15 -10.93
C ARG A 5 -25.14 14.86 -11.64
N GLU A 6 -26.38 14.79 -12.13
CA GLU A 6 -26.88 13.59 -12.82
C GLU A 6 -26.08 13.25 -14.09
N LYS A 7 -25.59 14.25 -14.82
CA LYS A 7 -24.72 14.03 -15.99
C LYS A 7 -23.35 13.49 -15.57
N TYR A 8 -22.75 14.06 -14.53
CA TYR A 8 -21.46 13.62 -14.00
C TYR A 8 -21.54 12.19 -13.48
N ASP A 9 -22.53 11.90 -12.64
CA ASP A 9 -22.72 10.57 -12.05
C ASP A 9 -22.96 9.53 -13.15
N HIS A 10 -23.73 9.87 -14.19
CA HIS A 10 -23.92 9.00 -15.35
C HIS A 10 -22.60 8.61 -16.03
N TYR A 11 -21.70 9.57 -16.30
CA TYR A 11 -20.40 9.28 -16.90
C TYR A 11 -19.49 8.49 -15.94
N CYS A 12 -19.48 8.82 -14.65
CA CYS A 12 -18.74 8.07 -13.64
C CYS A 12 -19.21 6.61 -13.54
N SER A 13 -20.52 6.35 -13.56
CA SER A 13 -21.06 4.99 -13.56
C SER A 13 -20.70 4.22 -14.84
N LEU A 14 -20.70 4.87 -16.00
CA LEU A 14 -20.24 4.24 -17.26
C LEU A 14 -18.76 3.84 -17.18
N ILE A 15 -17.90 4.73 -16.68
CA ILE A 15 -16.47 4.43 -16.51
C ILE A 15 -16.28 3.30 -15.49
N ALA A 16 -16.99 3.34 -14.37
CA ALA A 16 -16.88 2.32 -13.33
C ALA A 16 -17.31 0.93 -13.84
N ALA A 17 -18.39 0.85 -14.62
CA ALA A 17 -18.84 -0.40 -15.23
C ALA A 17 -17.79 -0.97 -16.19
N ARG A 18 -17.21 -0.12 -17.05
CA ARG A 18 -16.13 -0.54 -17.97
C ARG A 18 -14.85 -0.94 -17.25
N ASP A 19 -14.47 -0.20 -16.20
CA ASP A 19 -13.32 -0.55 -15.38
C ASP A 19 -13.55 -1.89 -14.67
N ALA A 20 -14.76 -2.17 -14.17
CA ALA A 20 -15.11 -3.45 -13.54
C ALA A 20 -15.02 -4.63 -14.52
N GLU A 21 -15.62 -4.49 -15.72
CA GLU A 21 -15.55 -5.51 -16.78
C GLU A 21 -14.10 -5.80 -17.20
N ALA A 22 -13.29 -4.76 -17.36
CA ALA A 22 -11.89 -4.94 -17.75
C ALA A 22 -11.04 -5.55 -16.63
N ILE A 23 -11.33 -5.25 -15.37
CA ILE A 23 -10.66 -5.88 -14.22
C ILE A 23 -11.03 -7.36 -14.13
N GLU A 24 -12.31 -7.70 -14.34
CA GLU A 24 -12.76 -9.09 -14.40
C GLU A 24 -12.06 -9.87 -15.52
N ALA A 25 -11.88 -9.25 -16.69
CA ALA A 25 -11.13 -9.85 -17.80
C ALA A 25 -9.63 -10.06 -17.48
N LEU A 26 -9.03 -9.18 -16.65
CA LEU A 26 -7.65 -9.32 -16.19
C LEU A 26 -7.48 -10.35 -15.06
N LEU A 27 -8.56 -10.66 -14.35
CA LEU A 27 -8.60 -11.55 -13.19
C LEU A 27 -9.67 -12.64 -13.43
N PRO A 28 -9.44 -13.55 -14.40
CA PRO A 28 -10.45 -14.53 -14.81
C PRO A 28 -10.83 -15.51 -13.69
N ASP A 29 -9.93 -15.75 -12.74
CA ASP A 29 -10.17 -16.58 -11.56
C ASP A 29 -10.85 -15.80 -10.40
N GLY A 30 -11.24 -14.55 -10.66
CA GLY A 30 -11.81 -13.63 -9.69
C GLY A 30 -10.77 -13.00 -8.77
N VAL A 31 -11.27 -12.25 -7.80
CA VAL A 31 -10.46 -11.61 -6.75
C VAL A 31 -10.43 -12.52 -5.53
N PRO A 32 -9.26 -13.01 -5.10
CA PRO A 32 -9.15 -13.78 -3.86
C PRO A 32 -9.67 -13.00 -2.65
N ALA A 33 -10.32 -13.69 -1.73
CA ALA A 33 -10.86 -13.09 -0.50
C ALA A 33 -9.76 -12.54 0.45
N GLN A 34 -8.50 -12.90 0.19
CA GLN A 34 -7.35 -12.48 0.98
C GLN A 34 -6.13 -12.24 0.09
N ILE A 35 -5.31 -11.28 0.52
CA ILE A 35 -3.93 -11.08 0.07
C ILE A 35 -2.99 -11.39 1.22
N PHE A 36 -1.77 -11.76 0.91
CA PHE A 36 -0.74 -11.98 1.90
C PHE A 36 0.32 -10.89 1.80
N ILE A 37 0.70 -10.34 2.96
CA ILE A 37 1.88 -9.51 3.13
C ILE A 37 2.93 -10.28 3.92
N ILE A 38 4.20 -9.91 3.76
CA ILE A 38 5.25 -10.41 4.65
C ILE A 38 5.41 -9.46 5.83
N GLU A 39 4.97 -9.90 7.01
CA GLU A 39 5.30 -9.25 8.28
C GLU A 39 6.39 -10.02 8.99
N GLN A 40 7.49 -9.35 9.31
CA GLN A 40 8.70 -9.95 9.88
C GLN A 40 9.20 -11.10 8.97
N TYR A 41 8.77 -12.36 9.20
CA TYR A 41 9.13 -13.56 8.42
C TYR A 41 7.95 -14.50 8.17
N GLU A 42 6.74 -13.97 8.20
CA GLU A 42 5.52 -14.75 8.05
C GLU A 42 4.62 -14.10 7.01
N ALA A 43 3.99 -14.93 6.19
CA ALA A 43 2.89 -14.51 5.35
C ALA A 43 1.69 -14.26 6.26
N LYS A 44 1.26 -13.00 6.38
CA LYS A 44 0.05 -12.63 7.11
C LYS A 44 -1.08 -12.36 6.13
N PRO A 45 -2.23 -13.04 6.27
CA PRO A 45 -3.39 -12.77 5.45
C PRO A 45 -4.02 -11.43 5.84
N ILE A 46 -4.49 -10.70 4.84
CA ILE A 46 -5.31 -9.51 4.96
C ILE A 46 -6.56 -9.73 4.13
N ALA A 47 -7.72 -9.43 4.71
CA ALA A 47 -8.99 -9.53 4.00
C ALA A 47 -9.06 -8.50 2.88
N VAL A 48 -9.42 -8.99 1.68
CA VAL A 48 -9.68 -8.15 0.51
C VAL A 48 -11.14 -7.74 0.54
N THR A 49 -11.38 -6.44 0.44
CA THR A 49 -12.74 -5.88 0.40
C THR A 49 -13.18 -5.52 -1.00
N GLY A 50 -12.26 -5.43 -1.95
CA GLY A 50 -12.56 -5.13 -3.33
C GLY A 50 -11.31 -4.89 -4.17
N VAL A 51 -11.52 -4.70 -5.46
CA VAL A 51 -10.52 -4.23 -6.41
C VAL A 51 -11.09 -3.07 -7.20
N ARG A 52 -10.25 -2.10 -7.50
CA ARG A 52 -10.65 -0.94 -8.31
C ARG A 52 -9.47 -0.34 -9.03
N ARG A 53 -9.76 0.33 -10.14
CA ARG A 53 -8.83 1.29 -10.73
C ARG A 53 -8.95 2.61 -9.99
N CYS A 54 -7.84 3.15 -9.50
CA CYS A 54 -7.85 4.51 -8.97
C CYS A 54 -7.78 5.51 -10.14
N ARG A 55 -8.82 6.32 -10.32
CA ARG A 55 -8.78 7.48 -11.21
C ARG A 55 -8.83 8.75 -10.37
N PRO A 56 -7.67 9.39 -10.09
CA PRO A 56 -7.64 10.62 -9.33
C PRO A 56 -8.57 11.66 -9.92
N ARG A 57 -9.25 12.43 -9.05
CA ARG A 57 -10.16 13.54 -9.40
C ARG A 57 -11.51 13.15 -10.03
N LEU A 58 -11.70 11.92 -10.52
CA LEU A 58 -12.98 11.44 -11.05
C LEU A 58 -13.90 10.87 -9.95
N TYR A 59 -13.36 10.19 -8.94
CA TYR A 59 -14.18 9.53 -7.91
C TYR A 59 -14.21 10.25 -6.56
N VAL A 60 -13.56 11.42 -6.44
CA VAL A 60 -13.30 12.08 -5.14
C VAL A 60 -14.41 13.09 -4.76
N LYS A 61 -15.34 13.39 -5.66
CA LYS A 61 -16.35 14.43 -5.46
C LYS A 61 -17.53 13.88 -4.66
N SER A 62 -17.57 14.20 -3.37
CA SER A 62 -18.65 13.81 -2.46
C SER A 62 -20.02 14.39 -2.86
N GLU A 63 -21.10 13.81 -2.35
CA GLU A 63 -22.49 14.25 -2.57
C GLU A 63 -22.74 15.76 -2.31
N PRO A 64 -22.20 16.40 -1.24
CA PRO A 64 -22.37 17.84 -1.04
C PRO A 64 -21.54 18.71 -2.01
N SER A 65 -20.60 18.14 -2.76
CA SER A 65 -19.74 18.91 -3.67
C SER A 65 -20.55 19.47 -4.85
N ARG A 66 -20.43 20.77 -5.13
CA ARG A 66 -21.05 21.35 -6.33
C ARG A 66 -20.35 20.84 -7.60
N ILE A 67 -21.09 20.19 -8.49
CA ILE A 67 -20.58 19.76 -9.80
C ILE A 67 -20.69 20.90 -10.81
N THR A 68 -19.53 21.28 -11.35
CA THR A 68 -19.42 22.30 -12.38
C THR A 68 -19.63 21.69 -13.77
N ARG A 69 -19.83 22.55 -14.77
CA ARG A 69 -19.86 22.11 -16.17
C ARG A 69 -18.51 21.50 -16.60
N GLY A 70 -17.40 22.05 -16.11
CA GLY A 70 -16.06 21.53 -16.38
C GLY A 70 -15.85 20.10 -15.83
N ASP A 71 -16.39 19.80 -14.64
CA ASP A 71 -16.35 18.43 -14.10
C ASP A 71 -17.11 17.44 -15.01
N VAL A 72 -18.27 17.85 -15.56
CA VAL A 72 -19.05 17.03 -16.51
C VAL A 72 -18.28 16.81 -17.81
N GLU A 73 -17.68 17.87 -18.37
CA GLU A 73 -16.89 17.78 -19.61
C GLU A 73 -15.65 16.89 -19.43
N ALA A 74 -14.98 16.97 -18.27
CA ALA A 74 -13.86 16.09 -17.93
C ALA A 74 -14.29 14.62 -17.78
N ALA A 75 -15.40 14.35 -17.09
CA ALA A 75 -15.94 13.00 -16.95
C ALA A 75 -16.37 12.42 -18.31
N LYS A 76 -17.00 13.23 -19.16
CA LYS A 76 -17.35 12.85 -20.52
C LYS A 76 -16.11 12.50 -21.35
N ALA A 77 -15.11 13.36 -21.35
CA ALA A 77 -13.86 13.13 -22.08
C ALA A 77 -13.14 11.86 -21.60
N ALA A 78 -13.16 11.59 -20.30
CA ALA A 78 -12.60 10.36 -19.73
C ALA A 78 -13.39 9.10 -20.14
N ALA A 79 -14.71 9.20 -20.29
CA ALA A 79 -15.55 8.11 -20.76
C ALA A 79 -15.36 7.84 -22.27
N GLU A 80 -15.19 8.89 -23.07
CA GLU A 80 -14.97 8.78 -24.53
C GLU A 80 -13.54 8.30 -24.84
N GLY A 81 -12.54 8.81 -24.12
CA GLY A 81 -11.15 8.38 -24.21
C GLY A 81 -10.80 7.22 -23.28
N TRP A 82 -11.77 6.37 -22.93
CA TRP A 82 -11.53 5.26 -22.01
C TRP A 82 -10.55 4.25 -22.63
N VAL A 83 -9.55 3.86 -21.84
CA VAL A 83 -8.56 2.84 -22.18
C VAL A 83 -8.61 1.76 -21.11
N ALA A 84 -8.51 0.49 -21.52
CA ALA A 84 -8.45 -0.65 -20.61
C ALA A 84 -7.30 -0.47 -19.60
N PRO A 85 -7.52 -0.77 -18.30
CA PRO A 85 -6.47 -0.75 -17.31
C PRO A 85 -5.42 -1.83 -17.58
N THR A 86 -4.23 -1.61 -17.03
CA THR A 86 -3.21 -2.65 -16.80
C THR A 86 -3.19 -3.06 -15.34
N LEU A 87 -2.55 -4.20 -15.00
CA LEU A 87 -2.45 -4.67 -13.62
C LEU A 87 -1.82 -3.63 -12.68
N ASP A 88 -0.81 -2.88 -13.14
CA ASP A 88 -0.14 -1.86 -12.33
C ASP A 88 -1.05 -0.65 -11.99
N GLU A 89 -2.20 -0.52 -12.63
CA GLU A 89 -3.20 0.54 -12.35
C GLU A 89 -4.34 0.06 -11.43
N ILE A 90 -4.34 -1.22 -11.07
CA ILE A 90 -5.33 -1.82 -10.19
C ILE A 90 -4.87 -1.71 -8.74
N PHE A 91 -5.81 -1.38 -7.87
CA PHE A 91 -5.65 -1.36 -6.44
C PHE A 91 -6.53 -2.43 -5.80
N VAL A 92 -6.00 -3.08 -4.78
CA VAL A 92 -6.70 -4.04 -3.93
C VAL A 92 -7.04 -3.34 -2.63
N ASP A 93 -8.33 -3.11 -2.41
CA ASP A 93 -8.82 -2.53 -1.17
C ASP A 93 -8.81 -3.60 -0.08
N TYR A 94 -8.41 -3.20 1.13
CA TYR A 94 -8.27 -4.10 2.26
C TYR A 94 -8.81 -3.49 3.54
N ASN A 95 -9.16 -4.36 4.49
CA ASN A 95 -9.38 -3.97 5.87
C ASN A 95 -8.78 -4.99 6.84
N TYR A 96 -8.36 -4.51 8.01
CA TYR A 96 -8.01 -5.39 9.12
C TYR A 96 -8.33 -4.73 10.46
N LYS A 97 -8.68 -5.56 11.45
CA LYS A 97 -8.96 -5.10 12.81
C LYS A 97 -7.65 -4.98 13.59
N GLN A 98 -7.45 -3.82 14.20
CA GLN A 98 -6.44 -3.57 15.23
C GLN A 98 -7.12 -3.51 16.61
N THR A 99 -6.31 -3.56 17.66
CA THR A 99 -6.77 -3.46 19.07
C THR A 99 -7.65 -2.24 19.34
N TYR A 100 -7.42 -1.12 18.63
CA TYR A 100 -8.10 0.16 18.87
C TYR A 100 -8.96 0.66 17.70
N GLY A 101 -9.17 -0.14 16.66
CA GLY A 101 -9.95 0.29 15.50
C GLY A 101 -9.85 -0.64 14.30
N THR A 102 -10.50 -0.25 13.21
CA THR A 102 -10.34 -0.92 11.91
C THR A 102 -9.50 -0.03 11.01
N VAL A 103 -8.44 -0.61 10.45
CA VAL A 103 -7.65 0.05 9.41
C VAL A 103 -8.21 -0.40 8.07
N SER A 104 -8.50 0.57 7.21
CA SER A 104 -8.90 0.34 5.83
C SER A 104 -7.93 1.08 4.92
N GLY A 105 -7.59 0.47 3.79
CA GLY A 105 -6.66 1.05 2.84
C GLY A 105 -6.75 0.37 1.49
N ALA A 106 -5.78 0.69 0.64
CA ALA A 106 -5.63 0.04 -0.65
C ALA A 106 -4.14 -0.17 -0.94
N TYR A 107 -3.79 -1.35 -1.44
CA TYR A 107 -2.47 -1.63 -1.99
C TYR A 107 -2.53 -1.62 -3.51
N PRO A 108 -1.42 -1.32 -4.22
CA PRO A 108 -1.32 -1.64 -5.63
C PRO A 108 -1.47 -3.16 -5.84
N TYR A 109 -1.78 -3.56 -7.07
CA TYR A 109 -1.94 -4.96 -7.43
C TYR A 109 -0.75 -5.82 -6.95
N PRO A 110 -0.98 -7.03 -6.41
CA PRO A 110 0.08 -7.82 -5.78
C PRO A 110 1.26 -8.08 -6.70
N LYS A 111 2.45 -7.68 -6.23
CA LYS A 111 3.71 -7.86 -6.95
C LYS A 111 4.80 -8.28 -5.98
N ILE A 112 5.46 -9.40 -6.30
CA ILE A 112 6.63 -9.87 -5.56
C ILE A 112 7.83 -8.99 -5.92
N GLY A 113 8.61 -8.59 -4.91
CA GLY A 113 9.81 -7.76 -5.08
C GLY A 113 9.59 -6.24 -5.03
N ALA A 114 8.35 -5.78 -4.83
CA ALA A 114 8.08 -4.40 -4.45
C ALA A 114 8.45 -4.15 -2.97
N GLU A 115 8.56 -2.87 -2.58
CA GLU A 115 8.83 -2.45 -1.20
C GLU A 115 7.85 -3.11 -0.21
N ILE A 116 6.57 -3.15 -0.58
CA ILE A 116 5.54 -3.99 0.05
C ILE A 116 5.34 -5.20 -0.86
N THR A 117 5.90 -6.35 -0.45
CA THR A 117 5.75 -7.60 -1.20
C THR A 117 4.39 -8.23 -0.89
N LEU A 118 3.57 -8.38 -1.93
CA LEU A 118 2.21 -8.88 -1.87
C LEU A 118 2.06 -10.09 -2.77
N ALA A 119 1.26 -11.07 -2.34
CA ALA A 119 0.83 -12.16 -3.20
C ALA A 119 -0.58 -12.63 -2.85
N TRP A 120 -1.24 -13.28 -3.81
CA TRP A 120 -2.54 -13.92 -3.63
C TRP A 120 -2.48 -15.19 -2.77
N SER A 121 -1.31 -15.83 -2.68
CA SER A 121 -1.09 -17.03 -1.87
C SER A 121 0.14 -16.90 -0.98
N ALA A 122 0.10 -17.55 0.19
CA ALA A 122 1.22 -17.57 1.12
C ALA A 122 2.44 -18.29 0.53
N GLU A 123 2.20 -19.34 -0.24
CA GLU A 123 3.23 -20.15 -0.89
C GLU A 123 4.05 -19.31 -1.88
N SER A 124 3.41 -18.39 -2.58
CA SER A 124 4.08 -17.48 -3.52
C SER A 124 5.06 -16.54 -2.81
N LEU A 125 4.85 -16.26 -1.52
CA LEU A 125 5.78 -15.46 -0.70
C LEU A 125 6.92 -16.27 -0.12
N ALA A 126 6.87 -17.61 -0.15
CA ALA A 126 7.87 -18.46 0.50
C ALA A 126 9.31 -18.14 0.05
N PRO A 127 9.62 -17.95 -1.25
CA PRO A 127 10.98 -17.59 -1.67
C PRO A 127 11.46 -16.26 -1.08
N GLU A 128 10.58 -15.26 -1.00
CA GLU A 128 10.91 -13.94 -0.44
C GLU A 128 11.01 -13.99 1.09
N ILE A 129 10.17 -14.79 1.76
CA ILE A 129 10.27 -15.05 3.20
C ILE A 129 11.61 -15.70 3.53
N GLU A 130 12.02 -16.72 2.78
CA GLU A 130 13.31 -17.38 2.96
C GLU A 130 14.48 -16.42 2.68
N ARG A 131 14.38 -15.60 1.63
CA ARG A 131 15.38 -14.54 1.36
C ARG A 131 15.51 -13.58 2.54
N ARG A 132 14.39 -13.14 3.12
CA ARG A 132 14.37 -12.27 4.30
C ARG A 132 14.96 -13.01 5.51
N ARG A 133 14.55 -14.24 5.80
CA ARG A 133 15.13 -15.05 6.89
C ARG A 133 16.65 -15.15 6.77
N ALA A 134 17.18 -15.41 5.58
CA ALA A 134 18.62 -15.46 5.33
C ALA A 134 19.32 -14.08 5.50
N LEU A 135 18.66 -12.98 5.13
CA LEU A 135 19.16 -11.61 5.32
C LEU A 135 19.30 -11.24 6.80
N TYR A 136 18.43 -11.78 7.65
CA TYR A 136 18.36 -11.45 9.07
C TYR A 136 18.92 -12.52 10.01
N ALA A 137 19.26 -13.70 9.49
CA ALA A 137 19.87 -14.79 10.23
C ALA A 137 21.17 -14.34 10.90
N PRO A 138 21.38 -14.59 12.21
CA PRO A 138 22.59 -14.19 12.90
C PRO A 138 23.86 -14.65 12.18
N ARG A 139 24.86 -13.75 12.11
CA ARG A 139 26.17 -14.05 11.53
C ARG A 139 27.25 -13.61 12.49
N ASP A 140 28.32 -14.39 12.59
CA ASP A 140 29.43 -14.03 13.46
C ASP A 140 30.05 -12.69 13.03
N GLY A 141 30.39 -11.86 14.01
CA GLY A 141 30.86 -10.48 13.78
C GLY A 141 29.85 -9.50 13.15
N HIS A 142 28.56 -9.86 13.07
CA HIS A 142 27.49 -8.99 12.57
C HIS A 142 26.49 -8.64 13.68
N LYS A 143 25.85 -7.47 13.55
CA LYS A 143 24.70 -7.07 14.37
C LYS A 143 23.55 -6.59 13.46
N PRO A 144 22.28 -6.78 13.86
CA PRO A 144 21.15 -6.32 13.07
C PRO A 144 21.02 -4.80 13.12
N CYS A 145 20.74 -4.19 11.97
CA CYS A 145 20.29 -2.80 11.89
C CYS A 145 19.02 -2.60 12.74
N ALA A 146 18.94 -1.53 13.52
CA ALA A 146 17.79 -1.26 14.38
C ALA A 146 16.50 -1.02 13.59
N TYR A 147 16.61 -0.39 12.41
CA TYR A 147 15.47 -0.13 11.52
C TYR A 147 15.16 -1.34 10.62
N CYS A 148 16.01 -1.63 9.63
CA CYS A 148 15.71 -2.63 8.61
C CYS A 148 16.08 -4.06 9.01
N ARG A 149 16.61 -4.30 10.21
CA ARG A 149 17.02 -5.62 10.75
C ARG A 149 18.17 -6.33 10.04
N THR A 150 18.63 -5.83 8.88
CA THR A 150 19.69 -6.44 8.07
C THR A 150 20.96 -6.69 8.88
N GLN A 151 21.50 -7.91 8.78
CA GLN A 151 22.74 -8.29 9.46
C GLN A 151 23.92 -7.62 8.78
N THR A 152 24.54 -6.68 9.50
CA THR A 152 25.63 -5.84 8.98
C THR A 152 26.87 -6.07 9.84
N PRO A 153 28.07 -6.16 9.25
CA PRO A 153 29.30 -6.26 10.03
C PRO A 153 29.34 -5.17 11.09
N GLU A 154 29.69 -5.52 12.32
CA GLU A 154 29.62 -4.57 13.44
C GLU A 154 30.44 -3.29 13.17
N ALA A 155 31.60 -3.44 12.54
CA ALA A 155 32.47 -2.34 12.15
C ALA A 155 31.88 -1.39 11.08
N LYS A 156 30.80 -1.80 10.39
CA LYS A 156 30.12 -1.00 9.36
C LYS A 156 28.81 -0.36 9.86
N LEU A 157 28.41 -0.65 11.09
CA LEU A 157 27.22 -0.03 11.68
C LEU A 157 27.53 1.40 12.11
N VAL A 158 26.58 2.29 11.86
CA VAL A 158 26.61 3.66 12.34
C VAL A 158 25.72 3.80 13.57
N SER A 159 26.21 4.48 14.60
CA SER A 159 25.37 4.80 15.76
C SER A 159 24.52 6.02 15.46
N GLY A 160 23.23 5.94 15.75
CA GLY A 160 22.29 7.05 15.64
C GLY A 160 21.43 7.15 16.88
N THR A 161 21.11 8.38 17.29
CA THR A 161 20.15 8.64 18.37
C THR A 161 18.83 9.08 17.75
N ILE A 162 17.74 8.46 18.17
CA ILE A 162 16.41 8.93 17.81
C ILE A 162 15.72 9.59 18.99
N HIS A 163 14.93 10.60 18.67
CA HIS A 163 14.17 11.44 19.58
C HIS A 163 12.68 11.18 19.36
N TYR A 164 11.95 10.92 20.43
CA TYR A 164 10.53 10.60 20.38
C TYR A 164 9.80 11.16 21.59
N ARG A 165 8.46 11.25 21.53
CA ARG A 165 7.64 11.60 22.69
C ARG A 165 7.12 10.34 23.37
N ASP A 166 7.28 10.28 24.68
CA ASP A 166 6.68 9.27 25.55
C ASP A 166 5.76 9.95 26.58
N ARG A 167 5.05 9.19 27.41
CA ARG A 167 4.16 9.70 28.48
C ARG A 167 4.85 10.69 29.43
N GLY A 168 6.17 10.60 29.58
CA GLY A 168 6.98 11.50 30.41
C GLY A 168 7.57 12.71 29.68
N GLY A 169 7.30 12.90 28.38
CA GLY A 169 7.85 13.97 27.55
C GLY A 169 8.87 13.49 26.53
N LEU A 170 9.86 14.33 26.21
CA LEU A 170 10.87 14.03 25.20
C LEU A 170 11.82 12.94 25.71
N ALA A 171 11.84 11.82 24.99
CA ALA A 171 12.71 10.68 25.22
C ALA A 171 13.71 10.50 24.06
N ARG A 172 14.79 9.75 24.32
CA ARG A 172 15.78 9.40 23.31
C ARG A 172 16.27 7.97 23.47
N LYS A 173 16.55 7.29 22.37
CA LYS A 173 17.24 5.99 22.37
C LYS A 173 18.36 6.00 21.33
N THR A 174 19.49 5.39 21.67
CA THR A 174 20.62 5.21 20.74
C THR A 174 20.60 3.79 20.20
N CYS A 175 20.75 3.68 18.89
CA CYS A 175 20.65 2.43 18.15
C CYS A 175 21.78 2.34 17.11
N LEU A 176 21.94 1.16 16.53
CA LEU A 176 22.93 0.88 15.48
C LEU A 176 22.22 0.64 14.15
N TYR A 177 22.68 1.30 13.09
CA TYR A 177 22.05 1.29 11.77
C TYR A 177 23.04 0.88 10.68
N CYS A 178 22.55 0.24 9.62
CA CYS A 178 23.40 -0.11 8.47
C CYS A 178 23.70 1.09 7.56
N SER A 179 22.99 2.21 7.73
CA SER A 179 23.23 3.46 7.01
C SER A 179 22.62 4.66 7.75
N PRO A 180 23.10 5.89 7.49
CA PRO A 180 22.46 7.11 7.97
C PRO A 180 21.00 7.23 7.49
N THR A 181 20.67 6.70 6.32
CA THR A 181 19.30 6.68 5.79
C THR A 181 18.36 5.85 6.66
N CYS A 182 18.79 4.68 7.12
CA CYS A 182 18.00 3.85 8.04
C CYS A 182 17.76 4.56 9.38
N HIS A 183 18.74 5.32 9.87
CA HIS A 183 18.54 6.17 11.06
C HIS A 183 17.51 7.28 10.81
N GLY A 184 17.59 7.95 9.65
CA GLY A 184 16.63 8.98 9.26
C GLY A 184 15.19 8.44 9.17
N TYR A 185 14.98 7.27 8.56
CA TYR A 185 13.65 6.66 8.49
C TYR A 185 13.11 6.24 9.86
N ASP A 186 13.97 5.72 10.76
CA ASP A 186 13.60 5.40 12.13
C ASP A 186 13.21 6.64 12.93
N GLN A 187 13.95 7.75 12.77
CA GLN A 187 13.60 9.04 13.37
C GLN A 187 12.21 9.52 12.90
N CYS A 188 11.96 9.54 11.58
CA CYS A 188 10.66 9.98 11.04
C CYS A 188 9.49 9.10 11.53
N GLY A 189 9.70 7.79 11.71
CA GLY A 189 8.68 6.89 12.25
C GLY A 189 8.30 7.18 13.71
N HIS A 190 9.13 7.94 14.42
CA HIS A 190 8.99 8.26 15.84
C HIS A 190 8.66 9.74 16.12
N GLU A 191 8.58 10.56 15.07
CA GLU A 191 8.15 11.98 15.13
C GLU A 191 6.63 12.17 14.97
N GLY A 192 5.90 11.08 14.67
CA GLY A 192 4.44 11.05 14.51
C GLY A 192 3.64 11.07 15.81
#